data_AF-A0A349U1W5-F1
#
_entry.id   AF-A0A349U1W5-F1
#
_cell.length_a   1.000
_cell.length_b   1.000
_cell.length_c   1.000
_cell.angle_alpha   90.00
_cell.angle_beta   90.00
_cell.angle_gamma   90.00
#
_symmetry.space_group_name_H-M   'P 1'
#
loop_
_entity.id
_entity.type
_entity.pdbx_description
1 polymer ?
#
loop_
_entity_poly.entity_id
_entity_poly.type
_entity_poly.pdbx_seq_one_letter_code
_entity_poly.pdbx_strand_id
1 'polypeptide(L)' 'MKEYLEKVHGIITPSPRTAFRGAFSTGLIAAEDAEVLLDAVSARNTTSHIYQESIAEEITRRLPLFFEKMKQIATQLSF' A
#
# COMPACT_ATOMS: atom_id res chain seq x y z
N MET A 1 -4.26 2.03 -8.26
CA MET A 1 -4.53 0.66 -7.79
C MET A 1 -6.01 0.30 -7.80
N LYS A 2 -6.85 0.85 -6.91
CA LYS A 2 -8.31 0.53 -6.85
C LYS A 2 -8.98 0.61 -8.23
N GLU A 3 -8.89 1.77 -8.87
CA GLU A 3 -9.50 1.96 -10.19
C GLU A 3 -8.94 1.01 -11.25
N TYR A 4 -7.65 0.67 -11.16
CA TYR A 4 -7.02 -0.26 -12.09
C TYR A 4 -7.60 -1.67 -11.92
N LEU A 5 -7.72 -2.15 -10.68
CA LEU A 5 -8.32 -3.46 -10.37
C LEU A 5 -9.78 -3.52 -10.81
N GLU A 6 -10.53 -2.44 -10.64
CA GLU A 6 -11.91 -2.36 -11.07
C GLU A 6 -12.03 -2.36 -12.61
N LYS A 7 -11.24 -1.53 -13.30
CA LYS A 7 -11.31 -1.36 -14.77
C LYS A 7 -10.73 -2.56 -15.54
N VAL A 8 -9.63 -3.15 -15.06
CA VAL A 8 -8.89 -4.20 -15.79
C VAL A 8 -9.25 -5.60 -15.32
N HIS A 9 -9.52 -5.78 -14.03
CA HIS A 9 -9.80 -7.10 -13.45
C HIS A 9 -11.26 -7.25 -12.97
N GLY A 10 -12.09 -6.20 -13.01
CA GLY A 10 -13.46 -6.24 -12.49
C GLY A 10 -13.55 -6.41 -10.97
N ILE A 11 -12.46 -6.20 -10.24
CA ILE A 11 -12.39 -6.43 -8.79
C ILE A 11 -12.70 -5.13 -8.05
N ILE A 12 -13.79 -5.15 -7.28
CA ILE A 12 -14.18 -4.02 -6.42
C ILE A 12 -13.46 -4.14 -5.07
N THR A 13 -12.66 -3.13 -4.73
CA THR A 13 -11.91 -3.10 -3.47
C THR A 13 -12.33 -1.91 -2.60
N PRO A 14 -13.10 -2.13 -1.52
CA PRO A 14 -13.68 -1.05 -0.72
C PRO A 14 -12.69 -0.34 0.22
N SER A 15 -11.44 -0.82 0.34
CA SER A 15 -10.43 -0.24 1.22
C SER A 15 -9.02 -0.38 0.60
N PRO A 16 -8.04 0.42 1.04
CA PRO A 16 -6.65 0.26 0.59
C PRO A 16 -6.10 -1.15 0.85
N ARG A 17 -6.44 -1.73 2.01
CA ARG A 17 -6.03 -3.09 2.38
C ARG A 17 -6.59 -4.15 1.43
N THR A 18 -7.87 -4.03 1.06
CA THR A 18 -8.47 -4.94 0.08
C THR A 18 -7.95 -4.69 -1.33
N ALA A 19 -7.55 -3.46 -1.67
CA ALA A 19 -6.88 -3.13 -2.93
C ALA A 19 -5.52 -3.82 -3.07
N PHE A 20 -4.67 -3.76 -2.04
CA PHE A 20 -3.35 -4.40 -2.09
C PHE A 20 -3.43 -5.93 -2.10
N ARG A 21 -4.38 -6.52 -1.35
CA ARG A 21 -4.64 -7.96 -1.44
C ARG A 21 -5.15 -8.37 -2.83
N GLY A 22 -6.03 -7.56 -3.42
CA GLY A 22 -6.52 -7.75 -4.78
C GLY A 22 -5.37 -7.73 -5.80
N ALA A 23 -4.49 -6.73 -5.72
CA ALA A 23 -3.31 -6.61 -6.58
C ALA A 23 -2.36 -7.81 -6.47
N PHE A 24 -2.12 -8.33 -5.27
CA PHE A 24 -1.35 -9.56 -5.11
C PHE A 24 -2.05 -10.76 -5.75
N SER A 25 -3.36 -10.92 -5.51
CA SER A 25 -4.13 -12.06 -6.03
C SER A 25 -4.22 -12.09 -7.57
N THR A 26 -4.08 -10.94 -8.23
CA THR A 26 -4.04 -10.84 -9.70
C THR A 26 -2.62 -10.93 -10.27
N GLY A 27 -1.60 -11.10 -9.43
CA GLY A 27 -0.19 -11.11 -9.84
C GLY A 27 0.34 -9.74 -10.27
N LEU A 28 -0.37 -8.65 -9.97
CA LEU A 28 0.02 -7.28 -10.31
C LEU A 28 1.22 -6.80 -9.49
N ILE A 29 1.36 -7.32 -8.26
CA ILE A 29 2.48 -7.05 -7.36
C ILE A 29 2.97 -8.36 -6.73
N ALA A 30 4.25 -8.41 -6.37
CA ALA A 30 4.83 -9.55 -5.67
C ALA A 30 4.40 -9.58 -4.18
N ALA A 31 4.64 -10.71 -3.51
CA ALA A 31 4.27 -10.88 -2.10
C ALA A 31 5.00 -9.87 -1.20
N GLU A 32 6.28 -9.63 -1.48
CA GLU A 32 7.13 -8.72 -0.73
C GLU A 32 6.62 -7.26 -0.82
N ASP A 33 6.16 -6.86 -2.01
CA ASP A 33 5.58 -5.53 -2.22
C ASP A 33 4.22 -5.40 -1.51
N ALA A 34 3.40 -6.47 -1.54
CA ALA A 34 2.12 -6.50 -0.85
C ALA A 34 2.29 -6.37 0.67
N GLU A 35 3.29 -7.04 1.26
CA GLU A 35 3.61 -6.91 2.69
C GLU A 35 3.97 -5.46 3.06
N VAL A 36 4.88 -4.83 2.31
CA VAL A 36 5.29 -3.44 2.56
C VAL A 36 4.11 -2.48 2.45
N LEU A 37 3.23 -2.66 1.46
CA LEU A 37 2.06 -1.82 1.27
C LEU A 37 1.00 -2.02 2.36
N LEU A 38 0.77 -3.26 2.80
CA LEU A 38 -0.16 -3.56 3.90
C LEU A 38 0.31 -2.95 5.22
N ASP A 39 1.61 -2.96 5.43
CA ASP A 39 2.26 -2.36 6.58
C ASP A 39 2.19 -0.82 6.53
N ALA A 40 2.35 -0.21 5.35
CA ALA A 40 2.11 1.22 5.16
C ALA A 40 0.68 1.65 5.54
N VAL A 41 -0.34 0.83 5.21
CA VAL A 41 -1.74 1.08 5.64
C VAL A 41 -1.86 1.02 7.16
N SER A 42 -1.16 0.08 7.79
CA SER A 42 -1.13 -0.04 9.25
C SER A 42 -0.50 1.20 9.88
N ALA A 43 0.69 1.60 9.43
CA ALA A 43 1.40 2.79 9.90
C ALA A 43 0.53 4.06 9.80
N ARG A 44 -0.16 4.26 8.67
CA ARG A 44 -1.06 5.41 8.48
C ARG A 44 -2.23 5.42 9.48
N ASN A 45 -2.76 4.25 9.84
CA ASN A 45 -3.82 4.18 10.85
C ASN A 45 -3.27 4.56 12.23
N THR A 46 -2.04 4.17 12.54
CA THR A 46 -1.38 4.51 13.82
C THR A 46 -1.03 5.99 13.91
N THR A 47 -0.57 6.64 12.84
CA THR A 47 -0.29 8.10 12.84
C THR A 47 -1.54 8.95 13.10
N SER A 48 -2.73 8.44 12.78
CA SER A 48 -4.00 9.15 12.97
C SER A 48 -4.55 9.00 14.39
N HIS A 49 -4.08 8.00 15.16
CA HIS A 49 -4.70 7.62 16.44
C HIS A 49 -3.75 7.66 17.65
N ILE A 50 -2.43 7.77 17.47
CA ILE A 50 -1.48 7.70 18.58
C ILE A 50 -0.40 8.80 18.49
N TYR A 51 -0.47 9.79 19.38
CA TYR A 51 0.59 10.76 19.64
C TYR A 51 1.68 10.15 20.53
N GLN A 52 2.42 9.19 19.98
CA GLN A 52 3.56 8.58 20.67
C GLN A 52 4.80 8.76 19.81
N GLU A 53 5.75 9.56 20.29
CA GLU A 53 6.96 9.95 19.57
C GLU A 53 7.75 8.76 19.05
N SER A 54 7.89 7.69 19.85
CA SER A 54 8.58 6.46 19.45
C SER A 54 7.96 5.79 18.22
N ILE A 55 6.63 5.88 18.06
CA ILE A 55 5.91 5.36 16.90
C ILE A 55 6.14 6.29 15.69
N ALA A 56 6.11 7.60 15.89
CA ALA A 56 6.37 8.57 14.84
C ALA A 56 7.79 8.40 14.25
N GLU A 57 8.79 8.18 15.10
CA GLU A 57 10.15 7.89 14.67
C GLU A 57 10.26 6.59 13.87
N GLU A 58 9.61 5.52 14.33
CA GLU A 58 9.60 4.24 13.62
C GLU A 58 9.00 4.38 12.22
N ILE A 59 7.84 5.04 12.12
CA ILE A 59 7.15 5.28 10.85
C ILE A 59 8.02 6.14 9.93
N THR A 60 8.65 7.18 10.47
CA THR A 60 9.55 8.05 9.71
C THR A 60 10.73 7.27 9.11
N ARG A 61 11.30 6.31 9.86
CA ARG A 61 12.37 5.44 9.35
C ARG A 61 11.92 4.53 8.18
N ARG A 62 10.65 4.10 8.16
CA ARG A 62 10.08 3.24 7.10
C ARG A 62 9.53 4.04 5.91
N LEU A 63 9.30 5.34 6.08
CA LEU A 63 8.67 6.18 5.05
C LEU A 63 9.39 6.16 3.69
N PRO A 64 10.73 6.18 3.60
CA PRO A 64 11.42 6.07 2.31
C PRO A 64 11.13 4.76 1.59
N LEU A 65 11.09 3.63 2.32
CA LEU A 65 10.76 2.33 1.74
C LEU A 65 9.33 2.31 1.19
N PHE A 66 8.37 2.83 1.95
CA PHE A 66 6.99 2.95 1.48
C PHE A 66 6.89 3.80 0.22
N PHE A 67 7.58 4.94 0.20
CA PHE A 67 7.58 5.84 -0.94
C PHE A 67 8.14 5.18 -2.21
N GLU A 68 9.31 4.55 -2.12
CA GLU A 68 9.94 3.90 -3.28
C GLU A 68 9.07 2.77 -3.84
N LYS A 69 8.46 1.95 -2.97
CA LYS A 69 7.54 0.89 -3.42
C LYS A 69 6.28 1.43 -4.07
N MET A 70 5.65 2.46 -3.48
CA MET A 70 4.49 3.10 -4.09
C MET A 70 4.84 3.75 -5.43
N LYS A 71 6.01 4.38 -5.55
CA LYS A 71 6.49 4.99 -6.79
C LYS A 71 6.71 3.95 -7.88
N GLN A 72 7.41 2.86 -7.57
CA GLN A 72 7.65 1.75 -8.49
C GLN A 72 6.33 1.21 -9.06
N ILE A 73 5.36 0.95 -8.19
CA ILE A 73 4.05 0.42 -8.58
C ILE A 73 3.25 1.46 -9.37
N ALA A 74 3.29 2.74 -8.98
CA ALA A 74 2.61 3.79 -9.72
C ALA A 74 3.11 3.91 -11.16
N THR A 75 4.43 3.79 -11.39
CA THR A 75 5.00 3.76 -12.74
C THR A 75 4.52 2.57 -13.57
N GLN A 76 4.29 1.41 -12.96
CA GLN A 76 3.74 0.23 -13.65
C GLN A 76 2.25 0.36 -13.99
N LEU A 77 1.52 1.24 -13.27
CA LEU A 77 0.09 1.47 -13.45
C LEU A 77 -0.21 2.64 -14.41
N SER A 78 0.78 3.45 -14.78
CA SER A 78 0.63 4.53 -15.75
C SER A 78 0.63 3.97 -17.17
N PHE A 79 -0.55 3.91 -17.77
CA PHE A 79 -0.77 3.72 -19.21
C PHE A 79 -0.71 5.07 -19.93
#